data_AF-A6VS81-F1
#
_entry.id   AF-A6VS81-F1
#
_cell.length_a   1.000
_cell.length_b   1.000
_cell.length_c   1.000
_cell.angle_alpha   90.00
_cell.angle_beta   90.00
_cell.angle_gamma   90.00
#
_symmetry.space_group_name_H-M   'P 1'
#
loop_
_entity.id
_entity.type
_entity.pdbx_description
1 polymer ?
#
loop_
_entity_poly.entity_id
_entity_poly.type
_entity_poly.pdbx_seq_one_letter_code
_entity_poly.pdbx_strand_id
1 'polypeptide(L)'
;MATFTQTDPLEQPTESLEQNRKAFAVSLSTFEQDHTEVVSHMQAIVDILLKQKQFAEALKEIEQLKGLAASNKKVKIAMLEMKGRIKQVGARSGFRSRATKKYATKKPKSV
;
A
#
# COMPACT_ATOMS: atom_id res chain seq x y z
N MET A 1 40.85 -13.45 12.17
CA MET A 1 40.38 -13.27 10.78
C MET A 1 38.87 -13.48 10.79
N ALA A 2 38.09 -12.42 11.04
CA ALA A 2 36.62 -12.51 11.05
C ALA A 2 36.11 -12.42 9.61
N THR A 3 35.43 -13.47 9.16
CA THR A 3 34.78 -13.55 7.86
C THR A 3 33.63 -12.55 7.83
N PHE A 4 33.82 -11.45 7.11
CA PHE A 4 32.73 -10.57 6.70
C PHE A 4 31.85 -11.34 5.72
N THR A 5 30.73 -11.87 6.19
CA THR A 5 29.66 -12.38 5.33
C THR A 5 29.08 -11.20 4.57
N GLN A 6 29.47 -11.13 3.31
CA GLN A 6 28.90 -10.31 2.26
C GLN A 6 27.37 -10.49 2.26
N THR A 7 26.65 -9.49 2.73
CA THR A 7 25.19 -9.46 2.68
C THR A 7 24.77 -9.16 1.25
N ASP A 8 24.09 -10.13 0.63
CA ASP A 8 23.43 -10.01 -0.65
C ASP A 8 22.56 -8.72 -0.72
N PRO A 9 22.68 -7.88 -1.76
CA PRO A 9 21.91 -6.64 -1.88
C PRO A 9 20.43 -6.86 -2.26
N LEU A 10 19.89 -8.07 -2.07
CA LEU A 10 18.49 -8.43 -2.39
C LEU A 10 17.59 -8.59 -1.15
N GLU A 11 18.12 -8.54 0.07
CA GLU A 11 17.35 -8.72 1.32
C GLU A 11 16.90 -7.42 2.00
N GLN A 12 17.21 -6.25 1.43
CA GLN A 12 16.81 -4.96 2.02
C GLN A 12 15.30 -4.60 2.02
N PRO A 13 14.35 -5.28 1.32
CA PRO A 13 12.98 -4.79 1.30
C PRO A 13 12.15 -5.25 2.51
N THR A 14 12.61 -6.21 3.31
CA THR A 14 11.88 -6.75 4.48
C THR A 14 12.12 -5.92 5.75
N GLU A 15 13.37 -5.59 6.09
CA GLU A 15 13.69 -4.78 7.27
C GLU A 15 13.07 -3.39 7.21
N SER A 16 13.12 -2.75 6.03
CA SER A 16 12.51 -1.43 5.81
C SER A 16 10.99 -1.48 6.00
N LEU A 17 10.34 -2.58 5.61
CA LEU A 17 8.90 -2.74 5.75
C LEU A 17 8.53 -2.93 7.23
N GLU A 18 9.26 -3.78 7.95
CA GLU A 18 9.05 -4.00 9.39
C GLU A 18 9.30 -2.74 10.22
N GLN A 19 10.34 -1.97 9.90
CA GLN A 19 10.60 -0.69 10.55
C GLN A 19 9.45 0.30 10.32
N ASN A 20 8.94 0.42 9.09
CA ASN A 20 7.80 1.29 8.80
C ASN A 20 6.51 0.80 9.48
N ARG A 21 6.27 -0.51 9.59
CA ARG A 21 5.15 -1.07 10.35
C ARG A 21 5.24 -0.73 11.84
N LYS A 22 6.44 -0.84 12.42
CA LYS A 22 6.69 -0.45 13.82
C LYS A 22 6.47 1.04 14.03
N ALA A 23 6.99 1.89 13.14
CA ALA A 23 6.76 3.34 13.18
C ALA A 23 5.26 3.67 13.10
N PHE A 24 4.53 3.05 12.17
CA PHE A 24 3.08 3.21 12.05
C PHE A 24 2.33 2.80 13.33
N ALA A 25 2.69 1.69 13.96
CA ALA A 25 2.10 1.25 15.22
C ALA A 25 2.36 2.22 16.38
N VAL A 26 3.57 2.78 16.45
CA VAL A 26 3.93 3.80 17.44
C VAL A 26 3.14 5.08 17.20
N SER A 27 3.09 5.58 15.96
CA SER A 27 2.29 6.77 15.60
C SER A 27 0.79 6.58 15.83
N LEU A 28 0.27 5.36 15.72
CA LEU A 28 -1.11 5.02 16.08
C LEU A 28 -1.37 5.07 17.59
N SER A 29 -0.41 4.61 18.39
CA SER A 29 -0.54 4.54 19.85
C SER A 29 -0.29 5.87 20.56
N THR A 30 0.33 6.84 19.88
CA THR A 30 0.63 8.15 20.45
C THR A 30 -0.63 9.02 20.40
N PHE A 31 -1.09 9.48 21.56
CA PHE A 31 -2.39 10.12 21.79
C PHE A 31 -2.55 11.46 21.05
N GLU A 32 -1.44 12.11 20.70
CA GLU A 32 -1.40 13.24 19.75
C GLU A 32 -1.14 12.70 18.35
N GLN A 33 -2.21 12.18 17.75
CA GLN A 33 -2.13 11.49 16.48
C GLN A 33 -1.86 12.50 15.36
N ASP A 34 -0.59 12.78 15.07
CA ASP A 34 -0.23 13.55 13.88
C ASP A 34 -0.58 12.70 12.65
N HIS A 35 -1.79 12.94 12.16
CA HIS A 35 -2.36 12.22 11.03
C HIS A 35 -1.52 12.36 9.76
N THR A 36 -0.62 13.35 9.69
CA THR A 36 0.30 13.48 8.55
C THR A 36 1.43 12.46 8.61
N GLU A 37 2.00 12.19 9.78
CA GLU A 37 3.04 11.18 9.97
C GLU A 37 2.49 9.78 9.72
N VAL A 38 1.30 9.48 10.26
CA VAL A 38 0.61 8.20 10.06
C VAL A 38 0.39 7.91 8.57
N VAL A 39 -0.02 8.92 7.79
CA VAL A 39 -0.20 8.79 6.33
C VAL A 39 1.15 8.62 5.63
N SER A 40 2.18 9.38 6.02
CA SER A 40 3.52 9.29 5.44
C SER A 40 4.12 7.89 5.60
N HIS A 41 4.05 7.33 6.81
CA HIS A 41 4.51 5.96 7.08
C HIS A 41 3.73 4.92 6.28
N MET A 42 2.40 5.04 6.22
CA MET A 42 1.59 4.11 5.42
C MET A 42 1.91 4.20 3.93
N GLN A 43 2.18 5.42 3.42
CA GLN A 43 2.57 5.60 2.03
C GLN A 43 3.91 4.94 1.72
N ALA A 44 4.89 5.04 2.63
CA ALA A 44 6.17 4.35 2.50
C ALA A 44 6.00 2.81 2.47
N ILE A 45 5.14 2.26 3.34
CA ILE A 45 4.81 0.82 3.35
C ILE A 45 4.22 0.41 1.99
N VAL A 46 3.25 1.16 1.49
CA VAL A 46 2.60 0.89 0.20
C VAL A 46 3.61 0.94 -0.95
N ASP A 47 4.48 1.95 -0.99
CA ASP A 47 5.49 2.07 -2.05
C ASP A 47 6.51 0.92 -2.02
N ILE A 48 6.92 0.46 -0.84
CA ILE A 48 7.77 -0.73 -0.69
C ILE A 48 7.05 -1.98 -1.22
N LEU A 49 5.79 -2.20 -0.83
CA LEU A 49 4.98 -3.33 -1.27
C LEU A 49 4.71 -3.31 -2.79
N LEU A 50 4.57 -2.12 -3.37
CA LEU A 50 4.45 -1.93 -4.81
C LEU A 50 5.72 -2.33 -5.55
N LYS A 51 6.91 -1.96 -5.04
CA LYS A 51 8.20 -2.39 -5.60
C LYS A 51 8.36 -3.91 -5.53
N GLN A 52 7.91 -4.53 -4.44
CA GLN A 52 7.90 -5.99 -4.26
C GLN A 52 6.79 -6.70 -5.06
N LYS A 53 5.94 -5.96 -5.80
CA LYS A 53 4.76 -6.49 -6.52
C LYS A 53 3.74 -7.20 -5.60
N GLN A 54 3.78 -6.94 -4.30
CA GLN A 54 2.84 -7.48 -3.31
C GLN A 54 1.60 -6.58 -3.19
N PHE A 55 0.84 -6.46 -4.29
CA PHE A 55 -0.33 -5.58 -4.35
C PHE A 55 -1.47 -5.99 -3.40
N ALA A 56 -1.60 -7.29 -3.10
CA ALA A 56 -2.62 -7.79 -2.19
C ALA A 56 -2.35 -7.39 -0.73
N GLU A 57 -1.07 -7.41 -0.32
CA GLU A 57 -0.66 -6.96 1.01
C GLU A 57 -0.78 -5.45 1.15
N ALA A 58 -0.40 -4.69 0.11
CA ALA A 58 -0.57 -3.23 0.11
C ALA A 58 -2.04 -2.82 0.33
N LEU A 59 -2.99 -3.56 -0.24
CA LEU A 59 -4.41 -3.32 -0.02
C LEU A 59 -4.84 -3.62 1.41
N LYS A 60 -4.31 -4.69 2.04
CA LYS A 60 -4.60 -5.04 3.44
C LYS A 60 -4.07 -3.98 4.41
N GLU A 61 -2.85 -3.49 4.20
CA GLU A 61 -2.25 -2.44 5.05
C GLU A 61 -3.07 -1.15 5.02
N ILE A 62 -3.53 -0.74 3.84
CA ILE A 62 -4.41 0.44 3.70
C ILE A 62 -5.74 0.28 4.45
N GLU A 63 -6.23 -0.96 4.67
CA GLU A 63 -7.47 -1.14 5.45
C GLU A 63 -7.31 -0.72 6.90
N GLN A 64 -6.10 -0.73 7.46
CA GLN A 64 -5.83 -0.25 8.82
C GLN A 64 -6.14 1.25 8.94
N LEU A 65 -6.01 2.02 7.85
CA LEU A 65 -6.40 3.43 7.83
C LEU A 65 -7.91 3.67 7.83
N LYS A 66 -8.76 2.65 7.63
CA LYS A 66 -10.23 2.85 7.54
C LYS A 66 -10.81 3.48 8.79
N GLY A 67 -10.32 3.10 9.97
CA GLY A 67 -10.76 3.69 11.24
C GLY A 67 -10.47 5.18 11.32
N LEU A 68 -9.27 5.59 10.91
CA LEU A 68 -8.85 6.99 10.88
C LEU A 68 -9.49 7.80 9.75
N ALA A 69 -9.76 7.16 8.61
CA ALA A 69 -10.42 7.77 7.46
C ALA A 69 -11.89 8.14 7.73
N ALA A 70 -12.54 7.50 8.71
CA ALA A 70 -13.88 7.88 9.15
C ALA A 70 -13.87 9.25 9.86
N SER A 71 -12.83 9.49 10.67
CA SER A 71 -12.71 10.69 11.50
C SER A 71 -11.96 11.84 10.84
N ASN A 72 -11.06 11.56 9.87
CA ASN A 72 -10.22 12.58 9.24
C ASN A 72 -10.28 12.55 7.70
N LYS A 73 -10.72 13.68 7.12
CA LYS A 73 -10.86 13.84 5.66
C LYS A 73 -9.52 13.75 4.92
N LYS A 74 -8.42 14.24 5.50
CA LYS A 74 -7.09 14.17 4.86
C LYS A 74 -6.62 12.71 4.75
N VAL A 75 -6.77 11.95 5.82
CA VAL A 75 -6.45 10.50 5.85
C VAL A 75 -7.31 9.75 4.83
N LYS A 76 -8.60 10.08 4.73
CA LYS A 76 -9.51 9.50 3.73
C LYS A 76 -9.08 9.78 2.30
N ILE A 77 -8.67 11.01 1.98
CA ILE A 77 -8.18 11.37 0.64
C ILE A 77 -6.92 10.57 0.32
N ALA A 78 -5.93 10.60 1.22
CA ALA A 78 -4.67 9.85 1.04
C ALA A 78 -4.91 8.34 0.87
N MET A 79 -5.81 7.76 1.65
CA MET A 79 -6.21 6.34 1.53
C MET A 79 -6.78 6.03 0.14
N LEU A 80 -7.63 6.89 -0.41
CA LEU A 80 -8.20 6.72 -1.74
C LEU A 80 -7.16 6.87 -2.85
N GLU A 81 -6.24 7.83 -2.71
CA GLU A 81 -5.12 8.04 -3.64
C GLU A 81 -4.18 6.84 -3.68
N MET A 82 -3.78 6.32 -2.50
CA MET A 82 -2.94 5.12 -2.40
C MET A 82 -3.63 3.90 -3.02
N LYS A 83 -4.92 3.70 -2.76
CA LYS A 83 -5.70 2.61 -3.38
C LYS A 83 -5.80 2.75 -4.90
N GLY A 84 -5.92 3.99 -5.40
CA GLY A 84 -5.89 4.30 -6.83
C GLY A 84 -4.55 3.94 -7.46
N ARG A 85 -3.45 4.37 -6.84
CA ARG A 85 -2.08 4.05 -7.28
C ARG A 85 -1.84 2.54 -7.33
N ILE A 86 -2.21 1.79 -6.28
CA ILE A 86 -2.04 0.32 -6.27
C ILE A 86 -2.78 -0.32 -7.44
N LYS A 87 -4.01 0.10 -7.73
CA LYS A 87 -4.77 -0.42 -8.88
C LYS A 87 -4.11 -0.07 -10.21
N GLN A 88 -3.62 1.15 -10.39
CA GLN A 88 -2.97 1.58 -11.62
C GLN A 88 -1.64 0.85 -11.83
N VAL A 89 -0.79 0.79 -10.82
CA VAL A 89 0.52 0.11 -10.88
C VAL A 89 0.31 -1.39 -11.07
N GLY A 90 -0.65 -1.99 -10.35
CA GLY A 90 -1.02 -3.40 -10.54
C GLY A 90 -1.51 -3.70 -11.96
N ALA A 91 -2.40 -2.86 -12.52
CA ALA A 91 -2.87 -3.02 -13.89
C ALA A 91 -1.72 -2.93 -14.92
N ARG A 92 -0.77 -2.02 -14.71
CA ARG A 92 0.43 -1.88 -15.56
C ARG A 92 1.41 -3.05 -15.41
N SER A 93 1.45 -3.71 -14.25
CA SER A 93 2.33 -4.85 -13.99
C SER A 93 1.72 -6.21 -14.37
N GLY A 94 0.50 -6.25 -14.92
CA GLY A 94 -0.24 -7.48 -15.18
C GLY A 94 -0.95 -8.08 -13.96
N PHE A 95 -0.88 -7.43 -12.79
CA PHE A 95 -1.66 -7.81 -11.61
C PHE A 95 -3.13 -7.43 -11.83
N ARG A 96 -3.93 -8.42 -12.18
CA ARG A 96 -5.39 -8.30 -12.29
C ARG A 96 -5.97 -8.58 -10.92
N SER A 97 -6.23 -7.54 -10.12
CA SER A 97 -7.08 -7.69 -8.94
C SER A 97 -8.38 -8.36 -9.39
N ARG A 98 -8.70 -9.56 -8.88
CA ARG A 98 -9.93 -10.28 -9.22
C ARG A 98 -11.14 -9.46 -8.77
N ALA A 99 -11.56 -8.52 -9.61
CA ALA A 99 -12.82 -7.83 -9.54
C ALA A 99 -13.50 -8.08 -10.89
N THR A 100 -14.44 -9.01 -10.83
CA THR A 100 -15.45 -9.39 -11.82
C THR A 100 -15.37 -8.66 -13.16
N LYS A 101 -15.02 -9.42 -14.20
CA LYS A 101 -15.32 -9.10 -15.61
C LYS A 101 -16.84 -8.96 -15.73
N LYS A 102 -17.38 -7.76 -15.45
CA LYS A 102 -18.72 -7.39 -15.93
C LYS A 102 -18.57 -7.36 -17.44
N TYR A 103 -19.14 -8.37 -18.09
CA TYR A 103 -19.28 -8.45 -19.53
C TYR A 103 -19.83 -7.12 -20.02
N ALA A 104 -18.97 -6.31 -20.65
CA ALA A 104 -19.44 -5.22 -21.48
C ALA A 104 -20.10 -5.89 -22.68
N THR A 105 -21.39 -6.19 -22.58
CA THR A 105 -22.23 -6.48 -23.73
C THR A 105 -22.33 -5.19 -24.53
N LYS A 106 -21.34 -4.96 -25.40
CA LYS A 106 -21.49 -4.01 -26.50
C LYS A 106 -22.70 -4.50 -27.29
N LYS A 107 -23.84 -3.85 -27.15
CA LYS A 107 -24.97 -4.03 -28.06
C LYS A 107 -24.46 -3.66 -29.46
N PRO A 108 -24.51 -4.56 -30.45
CA PRO A 108 -24.22 -4.18 -31.83
C PRO A 108 -25.27 -3.15 -32.26
N LYS A 109 -24.81 -2.04 -32.84
CA LYS A 109 -25.70 -1.09 -33.52
C LYS A 109 -26.32 -1.84 -34.69
N SER A 110 -27.65 -1.96 -34.70
CA SER A 110 -28.38 -2.38 -35.90
C SER A 110 -28.12 -1.35 -36.99
N VAL A 111 -27.60 -1.83 -38.13
CA VAL A 111 -27.78 -1.16 -39.42
C VAL A 111 -29.21 -1.43 -39.88
#